data_AF-A0A9W7TE09-F1
#
_entry.id   AF-A0A9W7TE09-F1
#
_cell.length_a   1.000
_cell.length_b   1.000
_cell.length_c   1.000
_cell.angle_alpha   90.00
_cell.angle_beta   90.00
_cell.angle_gamma   90.00
#
_symmetry.space_group_name_H-M   'P 1'
#
loop_
_entity.id
_entity.type
_entity.pdbx_description
1 polymer ?
#
loop_
_entity_poly.entity_id
_entity_poly.type
_entity_poly.pdbx_seq_one_letter_code
_entity_poly.pdbx_strand_id
1 'polypeptide(L)'
;EQYILFKGSKRVTLKDDDMSAEKIGRIFQVSSQTVYLTDDSNIAIFPNQSGYLSTLDLTARGHYEVHGDESIYIADSVHGKLRPSRMVVVRFLECEATVHGIIGKVQDALGSYDPVILTDAQGNEILDSEGTKGSLYWKQNARKVFAISEQDFTEFQGTKRKRSSSRKDDETSGLQDVYEKIEEVVLASQGLQQVISSIKELSELSSQTSAKTLTDVQMQKIKAAFTCIVCKGPIDQPVFATCCRSLIGCKLCVDQWMATASQCLKCRGEDLSNNVFLAVGLSEVLLALSDIIKVE
;
A
#
# COMPACT_ATOMS: atom_id res chain seq x y z
N GLU A 1 -23.87 -8.04 7.65
CA GLU A 1 -22.64 -8.77 7.33
C GLU A 1 -21.42 -7.97 7.79
N GLN A 2 -20.19 -8.34 7.42
CA GLN A 2 -18.97 -7.59 7.76
C GLN A 2 -18.10 -7.44 6.50
N TYR A 3 -17.49 -6.28 6.30
CA TYR A 3 -16.68 -5.93 5.13
C TYR A 3 -15.35 -5.32 5.57
N ILE A 4 -14.27 -5.59 4.86
CA ILE A 4 -12.94 -5.12 5.21
C ILE A 4 -12.56 -3.99 4.26
N LEU A 5 -12.54 -2.75 4.76
CA LEU A 5 -12.13 -1.58 3.99
C LEU A 5 -10.69 -1.21 4.33
N PHE A 6 -9.92 -0.78 3.35
CA PHE A 6 -8.56 -0.31 3.56
C PHE A 6 -8.18 0.89 2.67
N LYS A 7 -7.22 1.69 3.12
CA LYS A 7 -6.54 2.71 2.31
C LYS A 7 -5.10 2.77 2.79
N GLY A 8 -4.14 2.50 1.89
CA GLY A 8 -2.74 2.32 2.28
C GLY A 8 -2.60 1.29 3.41
N SER A 9 -1.96 1.66 4.53
CA SER A 9 -1.79 0.78 5.69
C SER A 9 -2.97 0.72 6.65
N LYS A 10 -4.00 1.56 6.48
CA LYS A 10 -5.16 1.60 7.38
C LYS A 10 -6.19 0.58 6.92
N ARG A 11 -6.65 -0.29 7.82
CA ARG A 11 -7.65 -1.34 7.55
C ARG A 11 -8.70 -1.37 8.66
N VAL A 12 -9.98 -1.42 8.29
CA VAL A 12 -11.12 -1.38 9.23
C VAL A 12 -12.19 -2.37 8.78
N THR A 13 -12.75 -3.12 9.72
CA THR A 13 -13.92 -3.97 9.46
C THR A 13 -15.19 -3.20 9.79
N LEU A 14 -16.10 -3.06 8.83
CA LEU A 14 -17.37 -2.36 8.96
C LEU A 14 -18.55 -3.33 8.81
N LYS A 15 -19.66 -3.03 9.47
CA LYS A 15 -20.95 -3.71 9.27
C LYS A 15 -21.80 -2.95 8.27
N ASP A 16 -22.89 -3.57 7.80
CA ASP A 16 -23.81 -2.99 6.81
C ASP A 16 -24.28 -1.59 7.21
N ASP A 17 -24.67 -1.39 8.48
CA ASP A 17 -25.12 -0.11 9.02
C ASP A 17 -24.05 0.99 8.98
N ASP A 18 -22.78 0.59 8.83
CA ASP A 18 -21.62 1.48 8.81
C ASP A 18 -21.15 1.81 7.38
N MET A 19 -21.78 1.23 6.35
CA MET A 19 -21.41 1.37 4.93
C MET A 19 -21.94 2.67 4.30
N SER A 20 -21.77 3.79 4.98
CA SER A 20 -22.07 5.12 4.44
C SER A 20 -20.80 5.87 4.02
N ALA A 21 -20.90 6.62 2.93
CA ALA A 21 -19.82 7.46 2.41
C ALA A 21 -19.35 8.49 3.45
N GLU A 22 -20.26 9.01 4.28
CA GLU A 22 -19.94 9.93 5.37
C GLU A 22 -19.06 9.26 6.44
N LYS A 23 -19.44 8.06 6.88
CA LYS A 23 -18.70 7.34 7.92
C LYS A 23 -17.35 6.85 7.40
N ILE A 24 -17.34 6.27 6.20
CA ILE A 24 -16.12 5.85 5.49
C ILE A 24 -15.19 7.04 5.26
N GLY A 25 -15.73 8.17 4.78
CA GLY A 25 -14.97 9.41 4.57
C GLY A 25 -14.29 9.90 5.83
N ARG A 26 -15.00 9.94 6.96
CA ARG A 26 -14.41 10.29 8.27
C ARG A 26 -13.33 9.31 8.71
N ILE A 27 -13.53 8.01 8.51
CA ILE A 27 -12.56 6.98 8.90
C ILE A 27 -11.28 7.13 8.06
N PHE A 28 -11.40 7.27 6.75
CA PHE A 28 -10.25 7.26 5.83
C PHE A 28 -9.74 8.66 5.45
N GLN A 29 -10.30 9.70 6.09
CA GLN A 29 -9.96 11.12 5.89
C GLN A 29 -10.11 11.60 4.44
N VAL A 30 -11.10 11.04 3.75
CA VAL A 30 -11.45 11.40 2.38
C VAL A 30 -12.84 12.05 2.34
N SER A 31 -13.08 12.85 1.32
CA SER A 31 -14.36 13.52 1.13
C SER A 31 -15.48 12.52 0.90
N SER A 32 -16.54 12.58 1.70
CA SER A 32 -17.74 11.75 1.50
C SER A 32 -18.39 11.93 0.13
N GLN A 33 -18.13 13.06 -0.55
CA GLN A 33 -18.66 13.33 -1.90
C GLN A 33 -17.86 12.62 -3.01
N THR A 34 -16.64 12.17 -2.72
CA THR A 34 -15.78 11.52 -3.70
C THR A 34 -15.32 10.13 -3.28
N VAL A 35 -15.89 9.60 -2.19
CA VAL A 35 -15.68 8.21 -1.78
C VAL A 35 -16.19 7.26 -2.84
N TYR A 36 -15.34 6.31 -3.21
CA TYR A 36 -15.76 5.07 -3.86
C TYR A 36 -14.85 3.93 -3.40
N LEU A 37 -15.33 2.70 -3.57
CA LEU A 37 -14.57 1.51 -3.26
C LEU A 37 -14.07 0.83 -4.54
N THR A 38 -12.99 0.08 -4.46
CA THR A 38 -12.64 -0.92 -5.47
C THR A 38 -12.49 -2.30 -4.83
N ASP A 39 -13.01 -3.32 -5.49
CA ASP A 39 -12.81 -4.71 -5.10
C ASP A 39 -11.46 -5.27 -5.61
N ASP A 40 -11.21 -6.57 -5.36
CA ASP A 40 -9.98 -7.26 -5.80
C ASP A 40 -9.84 -7.33 -7.34
N SER A 41 -10.92 -7.08 -8.08
CA SER A 41 -10.92 -7.00 -9.55
C SER A 41 -10.76 -5.56 -10.06
N ASN A 42 -10.51 -4.60 -9.17
CA ASN A 42 -10.47 -3.16 -9.44
C ASN A 42 -11.78 -2.60 -10.02
N ILE A 43 -12.91 -3.23 -9.70
CA ILE A 43 -14.23 -2.74 -10.11
C ILE A 43 -14.65 -1.67 -9.10
N ALA A 44 -14.96 -0.48 -9.60
CA ALA A 44 -15.38 0.64 -8.77
C ALA A 44 -16.84 0.49 -8.31
N ILE A 45 -17.07 0.69 -7.01
CA ILE A 45 -18.37 0.64 -6.36
C ILE A 45 -18.64 2.02 -5.75
N PHE A 46 -19.69 2.66 -6.23
CA PHE A 46 -20.04 4.03 -5.83
C PHE A 46 -21.19 4.02 -4.82
N PRO A 47 -21.19 4.95 -3.85
CA PRO A 47 -22.35 5.20 -3.02
C PRO A 47 -23.57 5.58 -3.88
N ASN A 48 -24.75 5.13 -3.47
CA ASN A 48 -26.01 5.53 -4.09
C ASN A 48 -26.36 6.99 -3.76
N GLN A 49 -27.50 7.47 -4.26
CA GLN A 49 -27.97 8.85 -4.04
C GLN A 49 -28.21 9.20 -2.57
N SER A 50 -28.46 8.22 -1.69
CA SER A 50 -28.59 8.44 -0.24
C SER A 50 -27.25 8.41 0.49
N GLY A 51 -26.12 8.23 -0.23
CA GLY A 51 -24.78 8.20 0.33
C GLY A 51 -24.38 6.87 0.95
N TYR A 52 -25.11 5.78 0.66
CA TYR A 52 -24.80 4.43 1.15
C TYR A 52 -24.24 3.55 0.04
N LEU A 53 -23.30 2.68 0.38
CA LEU A 53 -22.85 1.62 -0.52
C LEU A 53 -23.86 0.47 -0.45
N SER A 54 -24.33 0.04 -1.61
CA SER A 54 -25.26 -1.08 -1.71
C SER A 54 -24.55 -2.37 -1.30
N THR A 55 -25.09 -3.05 -0.29
CA THR A 55 -24.55 -4.36 0.14
C THR A 55 -24.74 -5.45 -0.89
N LEU A 56 -25.63 -5.25 -1.88
CA LEU A 56 -25.80 -6.17 -3.02
C LEU A 56 -24.59 -6.17 -3.95
N ASP A 57 -23.82 -5.07 -3.98
CA ASP A 57 -22.61 -4.94 -4.77
C ASP A 57 -21.36 -5.41 -3.98
N LEU A 58 -21.57 -5.87 -2.74
CA LEU A 58 -20.53 -6.30 -1.83
C LEU A 58 -20.61 -7.80 -1.57
N THR A 59 -19.45 -8.42 -1.45
CA THR A 59 -19.29 -9.81 -1.02
C THR A 59 -19.07 -9.81 0.49
N ALA A 60 -19.80 -10.66 1.21
CA ALA A 60 -19.59 -10.83 2.65
C ALA A 60 -18.12 -11.16 2.96
N ARG A 61 -17.50 -10.41 3.87
CA ARG A 61 -16.07 -10.47 4.24
C ARG A 61 -15.11 -10.12 3.09
N GLY A 62 -15.61 -9.50 2.02
CA GLY A 62 -14.80 -8.97 0.94
C GLY A 62 -13.86 -7.86 1.39
N HIS A 63 -12.79 -7.66 0.61
CA HIS A 63 -11.78 -6.64 0.83
C HIS A 63 -11.94 -5.52 -0.19
N TYR A 64 -11.94 -4.28 0.30
CA TYR A 64 -12.24 -3.11 -0.52
C TYR A 64 -11.26 -1.99 -0.26
N GLU A 65 -10.63 -1.48 -1.32
CA GLU A 65 -9.80 -0.28 -1.22
C GLU A 65 -10.69 0.96 -1.28
N VAL A 66 -10.45 1.91 -0.37
CA VAL A 66 -11.18 3.17 -0.27
C VAL A 66 -10.43 4.25 -1.02
N HIS A 67 -11.12 4.85 -1.97
CA HIS A 67 -10.62 5.96 -2.77
C HIS A 67 -11.42 7.24 -2.45
N GLY A 68 -10.80 8.39 -2.70
CA GLY A 68 -11.43 9.69 -2.54
C GLY A 68 -10.41 10.81 -2.39
N ASP A 69 -10.87 12.05 -2.54
CA ASP A 69 -10.04 13.23 -2.36
C ASP A 69 -9.75 13.48 -0.89
N GLU A 70 -8.53 13.91 -0.56
CA GLU A 70 -8.15 14.23 0.83
C GLU A 70 -8.99 15.36 1.40
N SER A 71 -9.30 15.25 2.70
CA SER A 71 -10.00 16.26 3.46
C SER A 71 -9.10 16.89 4.51
N ILE A 72 -9.15 18.21 4.64
CA ILE A 72 -8.54 18.97 5.72
C ILE A 72 -9.63 19.43 6.68
N TYR A 73 -9.39 19.27 7.98
CA TYR A 73 -10.33 19.71 9.00
C TYR A 73 -10.17 21.20 9.24
N ILE A 74 -11.26 21.95 9.17
CA ILE A 74 -11.32 23.29 9.74
C ILE A 74 -11.60 23.12 11.22
N ALA A 75 -10.77 23.71 12.08
CA ALA A 75 -10.94 23.61 13.52
C ALA A 75 -10.90 24.98 14.20
N ASP A 76 -11.65 25.06 15.29
CA ASP A 76 -11.70 26.21 16.18
C ASP A 76 -11.00 25.85 17.49
N SER A 77 -10.38 26.84 18.14
CA SER A 77 -9.82 26.66 19.48
C SER A 77 -10.90 26.83 20.53
N VAL A 78 -11.27 25.75 21.23
CA VAL A 78 -12.29 25.80 22.29
C VAL A 78 -11.70 25.25 23.59
N HIS A 79 -11.55 26.11 24.61
CA HIS A 79 -10.96 25.77 25.91
C HIS A 79 -9.54 25.16 25.84
N GLY A 80 -8.74 25.58 24.86
CA GLY A 80 -7.39 25.05 24.65
C GLY A 80 -7.34 23.64 24.06
N LYS A 81 -8.42 23.19 23.41
CA LYS A 81 -8.46 21.99 22.56
C LYS A 81 -8.91 22.39 21.15
N LEU A 82 -8.27 21.84 20.12
CA LEU A 82 -8.72 22.02 18.73
C LEU A 82 -9.98 21.17 18.50
N ARG A 83 -11.07 21.81 18.09
CA ARG A 83 -12.31 21.11 17.75
C ARG A 83 -12.61 21.27 16.27
N PRO A 84 -12.64 20.18 15.48
CA PRO A 84 -13.06 20.27 14.09
C PRO A 84 -14.50 20.74 13.98
N SER A 85 -14.73 21.82 13.24
CA SER A 85 -16.05 22.38 12.94
C SER A 85 -16.60 21.82 11.62
N ARG A 86 -15.75 21.70 10.60
CA ARG A 86 -16.09 21.11 9.28
C ARG A 86 -14.86 20.52 8.59
N MET A 87 -15.08 19.82 7.48
CA MET A 87 -14.02 19.35 6.58
C MET A 87 -14.12 20.06 5.23
N VAL A 88 -12.98 20.38 4.63
CA VAL A 88 -12.87 20.89 3.26
C VAL A 88 -12.08 19.91 2.40
N VAL A 89 -12.52 19.74 1.16
CA VAL A 89 -11.86 18.86 0.20
C VAL A 89 -10.75 19.65 -0.49
N VAL A 90 -9.54 19.11 -0.47
CA VAL A 90 -8.38 19.79 -1.04
C VAL A 90 -7.83 18.96 -2.18
N ARG A 91 -7.99 19.47 -3.40
CA ARG A 91 -7.44 18.89 -4.63
C ARG A 91 -6.19 19.65 -5.02
N PHE A 92 -5.08 18.93 -5.16
CA PHE A 92 -3.79 19.52 -5.47
C PHE A 92 -2.96 18.61 -6.37
N LEU A 93 -2.13 19.22 -7.20
CA LEU A 93 -1.09 18.58 -7.99
C LEU A 93 0.19 18.39 -7.18
N GLU A 94 1.11 17.55 -7.66
CA GLU A 94 2.38 17.30 -6.98
C GLU A 94 3.20 18.59 -6.74
N CYS A 95 3.18 19.53 -7.69
CA CYS A 95 3.85 20.83 -7.53
C CYS A 95 3.19 21.76 -6.50
N GLU A 96 1.92 21.52 -6.18
CA GLU A 96 1.14 22.27 -5.19
C GLU A 96 1.18 21.60 -3.80
N ALA A 97 1.81 20.43 -3.69
CA ALA A 97 1.90 19.65 -2.46
C ALA A 97 2.94 20.23 -1.49
N THR A 98 2.80 21.50 -1.14
CA THR A 98 3.61 22.25 -0.17
C THR A 98 2.69 22.86 0.88
N VAL A 99 3.23 23.26 2.04
CA VAL A 99 2.40 23.90 3.08
C VAL A 99 1.65 25.10 2.52
N HIS A 100 2.35 25.94 1.75
CA HIS A 100 1.77 27.12 1.13
C HIS A 100 0.70 26.77 0.08
N GLY A 101 0.97 25.78 -0.78
CA GLY A 101 0.01 25.34 -1.79
C GLY A 101 -1.27 24.79 -1.16
N ILE A 102 -1.14 23.99 -0.10
CA ILE A 102 -2.29 23.44 0.64
C ILE A 102 -3.08 24.54 1.36
N ILE A 103 -2.42 25.53 1.98
CA ILE A 103 -3.11 26.71 2.54
C ILE A 103 -3.93 27.40 1.46
N GLY A 104 -3.35 27.64 0.28
CA GLY A 104 -4.07 28.24 -0.85
C GLY A 104 -5.31 27.43 -1.24
N LYS A 105 -5.22 26.10 -1.32
CA LYS A 105 -6.38 25.24 -1.60
C LYS A 105 -7.45 25.30 -0.52
N VAL A 106 -7.05 25.39 0.75
CA VAL A 106 -7.98 25.56 1.87
C VAL A 106 -8.70 26.90 1.74
N GLN A 107 -7.98 27.99 1.48
CA GLN A 107 -8.55 29.33 1.30
C GLN A 107 -9.53 29.37 0.12
N ASP A 108 -9.15 28.80 -1.02
CA ASP A 108 -10.02 28.66 -2.20
C ASP A 108 -11.30 27.87 -1.85
N ALA A 109 -11.18 26.78 -1.10
CA ALA A 109 -12.32 25.97 -0.67
C ALA A 109 -13.22 26.69 0.36
N LEU A 110 -12.65 27.58 1.18
CA LEU A 110 -13.39 28.40 2.14
C LEU A 110 -14.05 29.62 1.49
N GLY A 111 -13.57 30.04 0.31
CA GLY A 111 -13.94 31.32 -0.31
C GLY A 111 -13.45 32.52 0.51
N SER A 112 -12.45 32.34 1.38
CA SER A 112 -11.82 33.37 2.20
C SER A 112 -10.31 33.23 2.14
N TYR A 113 -9.63 34.38 1.99
CA TYR A 113 -8.18 34.49 2.01
C TYR A 113 -7.65 34.98 3.38
N ASP A 114 -8.45 34.83 4.43
CA ASP A 114 -8.00 35.10 5.80
C ASP A 114 -6.79 34.22 6.14
N PRO A 115 -5.85 34.69 6.96
CA PRO A 115 -4.68 33.91 7.37
C PRO A 115 -5.06 32.61 8.09
N VAL A 116 -4.61 31.50 7.54
CA VAL A 116 -4.83 30.15 8.06
C VAL A 116 -3.49 29.49 8.39
N ILE A 117 -3.42 28.85 9.54
CA ILE A 117 -2.29 28.04 9.98
C ILE A 117 -2.67 26.56 9.91
N LEU A 118 -1.83 25.75 9.27
CA LEU A 118 -1.97 24.30 9.27
C LEU A 118 -1.27 23.72 10.50
N THR A 119 -1.95 22.83 11.21
CA THR A 119 -1.44 22.17 12.42
C THR A 119 -1.63 20.67 12.35
N ASP A 120 -0.77 19.95 13.07
CA ASP A 120 -0.92 18.51 13.31
C ASP A 120 -2.03 18.21 14.32
N ALA A 121 -2.23 16.92 14.62
CA ALA A 121 -3.24 16.49 15.58
C ALA A 121 -3.03 17.00 17.02
N GLN A 122 -1.82 17.46 17.36
CA GLN A 122 -1.45 17.99 18.68
C GLN A 122 -1.49 19.53 18.72
N GLY A 123 -1.88 20.17 17.61
CA GLY A 123 -1.92 21.61 17.44
C GLY A 123 -0.54 22.25 17.32
N ASN A 124 0.47 21.51 16.86
CA ASN A 124 1.75 22.09 16.47
C ASN A 124 1.66 22.55 15.01
N GLU A 125 2.23 23.71 14.71
CA GLU A 125 2.29 24.25 13.35
C GLU A 125 3.10 23.33 12.42
N ILE A 126 2.55 23.09 11.23
CA ILE A 126 3.23 22.39 10.14
C ILE A 126 4.01 23.41 9.34
N LEU A 127 5.33 23.40 9.50
CA LEU A 127 6.23 24.30 8.81
C LEU A 127 6.59 23.79 7.41
N ASP A 128 6.82 24.71 6.47
CA ASP A 128 7.26 24.36 5.13
C ASP A 128 8.73 23.91 5.14
N SER A 129 8.99 22.71 4.66
CA SER A 129 10.31 22.07 4.64
C SER A 129 10.32 20.95 3.59
N GLU A 130 11.49 20.44 3.23
CA GLU A 130 11.58 19.27 2.33
C GLU A 130 10.79 18.04 2.85
N GLY A 131 10.63 17.90 4.16
CA GLY A 131 9.86 16.80 4.77
C GLY A 131 8.34 16.99 4.74
N THR A 132 7.86 18.20 4.42
CA THR A 132 6.42 18.55 4.32
C THR A 132 6.01 18.87 2.88
N LYS A 133 6.86 18.49 1.91
CA LYS A 133 6.60 18.56 0.48
C LYS A 133 6.19 17.20 -0.10
N GLY A 134 5.48 17.26 -1.22
CA GLY A 134 5.07 16.11 -2.01
C GLY A 134 3.81 15.43 -1.50
N SER A 135 3.09 14.78 -2.40
CA SER A 135 1.77 14.21 -2.08
C SER A 135 1.84 13.11 -1.02
N LEU A 136 2.98 12.43 -0.87
CA LEU A 136 3.20 11.41 0.15
C LEU A 136 3.05 11.95 1.58
N TYR A 137 3.40 13.21 1.84
CA TYR A 137 3.19 13.81 3.16
C TYR A 137 1.70 14.08 3.42
N TRP A 138 1.03 14.68 2.44
CA TRP A 138 -0.34 15.18 2.56
C TRP A 138 -1.42 14.10 2.43
N LYS A 139 -1.14 13.01 1.72
CA LYS A 139 -2.05 11.86 1.52
C LYS A 139 -1.85 10.73 2.55
N GLN A 140 -1.17 11.01 3.67
CA GLN A 140 -0.95 10.00 4.72
C GLN A 140 -2.25 9.70 5.50
N ASN A 141 -2.79 8.49 5.33
CA ASN A 141 -4.09 8.04 5.87
C ASN A 141 -4.25 8.12 7.41
N ALA A 142 -3.15 8.19 8.17
CA ALA A 142 -3.17 8.28 9.64
C ALA A 142 -3.03 9.71 10.18
N ARG A 143 -2.60 10.67 9.35
CA ARG A 143 -2.31 12.04 9.80
C ARG A 143 -3.58 12.88 9.73
N LYS A 144 -3.95 13.51 10.85
CA LYS A 144 -4.97 14.56 10.86
C LYS A 144 -4.28 15.91 10.69
N VAL A 145 -4.77 16.70 9.74
CA VAL A 145 -4.34 18.07 9.50
C VAL A 145 -5.50 19.00 9.80
N PHE A 146 -5.23 20.00 10.64
CA PHE A 146 -6.19 21.03 11.01
C PHE A 146 -5.77 22.37 10.41
N ALA A 147 -6.70 23.02 9.74
CA ALA A 147 -6.61 24.41 9.34
C ALA A 147 -7.36 25.25 10.37
N ILE A 148 -6.65 26.21 10.98
CA ILE A 148 -7.19 27.09 12.01
C ILE A 148 -6.83 28.54 11.73
N SER A 149 -7.62 29.49 12.22
CA SER A 149 -7.29 30.90 12.08
C SER A 149 -6.02 31.26 12.85
N GLU A 150 -5.27 32.25 12.38
CA GLU A 150 -4.07 32.74 13.07
C GLU A 150 -4.39 33.26 14.50
N GLN A 151 -5.57 33.85 14.68
CA GLN A 151 -6.07 34.30 15.97
C GLN A 151 -6.24 33.13 16.94
N ASP A 152 -6.93 32.07 16.51
CA ASP A 152 -7.18 30.88 17.33
C ASP A 152 -5.89 30.12 17.65
N PHE A 153 -4.94 30.07 16.71
CA PHE A 153 -3.64 29.45 16.94
C PHE A 153 -2.87 30.15 18.06
N THR A 154 -2.87 31.48 18.07
CA THR A 154 -2.18 32.28 19.08
C THR A 154 -2.78 32.05 20.48
N GLU A 155 -4.11 32.02 20.58
CA GLU A 155 -4.81 31.73 21.83
C GLU A 155 -4.53 30.29 22.32
N PHE A 156 -4.56 29.33 21.41
CA PHE A 156 -4.26 27.93 21.70
C PHE A 156 -2.84 27.74 22.27
N GLN A 157 -1.84 28.35 21.63
CA GLN A 157 -0.45 28.31 22.09
C GLN A 157 -0.25 29.00 23.45
N GLY A 158 -0.94 30.11 23.69
CA GLY A 158 -0.92 30.81 24.98
C GLY A 158 -1.45 29.94 26.12
N THR A 159 -2.51 29.18 25.88
CA THR A 159 -3.11 28.26 26.85
C THR A 159 -2.22 27.05 27.14
N LYS A 160 -1.57 26.48 26.11
CA LYS A 160 -0.61 25.38 26.25
C LYS A 160 0.59 25.78 27.13
N ARG A 161 1.11 27.00 26.91
CA ARG A 161 2.22 27.56 27.72
C ARG A 161 1.83 27.82 29.18
N LYS A 162 0.60 28.31 29.45
CA LYS A 162 0.09 28.49 30.82
C LYS A 162 -0.12 27.16 31.57
N ARG A 163 -0.59 26.13 30.88
CA ARG A 163 -0.74 24.78 31.47
C ARG A 163 0.61 24.17 31.85
N SER A 164 1.68 24.42 31.07
CA SER A 164 3.03 23.97 31.43
C SER A 164 3.64 24.70 32.63
N SER A 165 3.19 25.92 32.96
CA SER A 165 3.67 26.67 34.13
C SER A 165 2.84 26.46 35.40
N SER A 166 1.60 25.97 35.29
CA SER A 166 0.67 25.75 36.41
C SER A 166 0.69 24.31 36.95
N ARG A 167 1.88 23.74 37.21
CA ARG A 167 2.03 22.45 37.92
C ARG A 167 2.12 22.63 39.45
N LYS A 168 1.18 23.38 40.03
CA LYS A 168 0.94 23.34 41.48
C LYS A 168 -0.57 23.18 41.72
N ASP A 169 -0.89 21.98 42.17
CA ASP A 169 -2.04 21.57 42.99
C ASP A 169 -3.45 21.81 42.43
N ASP A 170 -3.99 20.83 41.70
CA ASP A 170 -5.43 20.58 41.69
C ASP A 170 -5.72 19.07 41.50
N GLU A 171 -6.05 18.38 42.61
CA GLU A 171 -6.30 16.94 42.67
C GLU A 171 -7.58 16.50 41.92
N THR A 172 -8.44 17.42 41.51
CA THR A 172 -9.70 17.07 40.83
C THR A 172 -9.54 16.90 39.31
N SER A 173 -8.57 17.59 38.68
CA SER A 173 -8.26 17.42 37.25
C SER A 173 -7.40 16.17 36.97
N GLY A 174 -6.77 15.60 38.00
CA GLY A 174 -5.92 14.43 37.88
C GLY A 174 -6.70 13.18 37.47
N LEU A 175 -7.93 13.01 37.95
CA LEU A 175 -8.76 11.85 37.62
C LEU A 175 -9.21 11.87 36.15
N GLN A 176 -9.61 13.03 35.63
CA GLN A 176 -10.03 13.18 34.24
C GLN A 176 -8.85 13.03 33.27
N ASP A 177 -7.67 13.56 33.62
CA ASP A 177 -6.44 13.34 32.86
C ASP A 177 -6.00 11.87 32.89
N VAL A 178 -6.26 11.17 34.01
CA VAL A 178 -6.03 9.73 34.11
C VAL A 178 -7.03 8.96 33.25
N TYR A 179 -8.31 9.36 33.18
CA TYR A 179 -9.28 8.75 32.27
C TYR A 179 -8.96 9.01 30.80
N GLU A 180 -8.55 10.24 30.42
CA GLU A 180 -8.11 10.56 29.06
C GLU A 180 -6.82 9.80 28.68
N LYS A 181 -5.86 9.65 29.61
CA LYS A 181 -4.68 8.79 29.41
C LYS A 181 -5.04 7.31 29.33
N ILE A 182 -6.01 6.83 30.12
CA ILE A 182 -6.51 5.46 30.02
C ILE A 182 -7.19 5.26 28.67
N GLU A 183 -7.97 6.22 28.19
CA GLU A 183 -8.60 6.16 26.86
C GLU A 183 -7.55 6.20 25.73
N GLU A 184 -6.53 7.05 25.85
CA GLU A 184 -5.38 7.10 24.92
C GLU A 184 -4.59 5.78 24.92
N VAL A 185 -4.34 5.19 26.09
CA VAL A 185 -3.69 3.88 26.23
C VAL A 185 -4.61 2.77 25.75
N VAL A 186 -5.94 2.86 25.92
CA VAL A 186 -6.90 1.90 25.39
C VAL A 186 -6.90 1.96 23.85
N LEU A 187 -6.91 3.15 23.26
CA LEU A 187 -6.79 3.34 21.81
C LEU A 187 -5.43 2.85 21.27
N ALA A 188 -4.34 3.12 22.00
CA ALA A 188 -3.02 2.59 21.67
C ALA A 188 -2.95 1.06 21.84
N SER A 189 -3.65 0.50 22.83
CA SER A 189 -3.72 -0.94 23.11
C SER A 189 -4.60 -1.70 22.10
N GLN A 190 -5.63 -1.04 21.56
CA GLN A 190 -6.39 -1.51 20.40
C GLN A 190 -5.50 -1.52 19.16
N GLY A 191 -4.63 -0.52 19.01
CA GLY A 191 -3.54 -0.52 18.05
C GLY A 191 -2.57 -1.68 18.27
N LEU A 192 -2.22 -2.03 19.50
CA LEU A 192 -1.39 -3.21 19.83
C LEU A 192 -2.10 -4.54 19.54
N GLN A 193 -3.39 -4.66 19.80
CA GLN A 193 -4.18 -5.84 19.39
C GLN A 193 -4.27 -5.92 17.87
N GLN A 194 -4.38 -4.80 17.17
CA GLN A 194 -4.26 -4.72 15.72
C GLN A 194 -2.85 -4.99 15.22
N VAL A 195 -1.80 -4.66 15.97
CA VAL A 195 -0.42 -5.01 15.65
C VAL A 195 -0.17 -6.49 15.89
N ILE A 196 -0.72 -7.08 16.96
CA ILE A 196 -0.67 -8.53 17.20
C ILE A 196 -1.50 -9.27 16.15
N SER A 197 -2.67 -8.75 15.76
CA SER A 197 -3.47 -9.31 14.66
C SER A 197 -2.80 -9.10 13.32
N SER A 198 -2.14 -7.96 13.08
CA SER A 198 -1.37 -7.69 11.86
C SER A 198 -0.09 -8.51 11.84
N ILE A 199 0.56 -8.80 12.96
CA ILE A 199 1.71 -9.71 13.05
C ILE A 199 1.25 -11.15 12.87
N LYS A 200 0.09 -11.53 13.43
CA LYS A 200 -0.53 -12.84 13.15
C LYS A 200 -0.96 -12.94 11.69
N GLU A 201 -1.58 -11.92 11.12
CA GLU A 201 -1.95 -11.82 9.71
C GLU A 201 -0.72 -11.75 8.82
N LEU A 202 0.37 -11.08 9.22
CA LEU A 202 1.64 -11.06 8.49
C LEU A 202 2.39 -12.38 8.65
N SER A 203 2.21 -13.10 9.75
CA SER A 203 2.74 -14.46 9.96
C SER A 203 1.91 -15.50 9.20
N GLU A 204 0.59 -15.29 9.12
CA GLU A 204 -0.38 -16.07 8.33
C GLU A 204 -0.21 -15.75 6.84
N LEU A 205 0.00 -14.49 6.47
CA LEU A 205 0.39 -14.05 5.14
C LEU A 205 1.83 -14.45 4.84
N SER A 206 2.75 -14.57 5.79
CA SER A 206 4.07 -15.16 5.56
C SER A 206 3.98 -16.67 5.38
N SER A 207 2.95 -17.32 5.92
CA SER A 207 2.67 -18.74 5.67
C SER A 207 1.75 -18.96 4.45
N GLN A 208 1.01 -17.93 3.99
CA GLN A 208 0.18 -17.90 2.78
C GLN A 208 0.87 -17.23 1.58
N THR A 209 1.96 -16.48 1.80
CA THR A 209 3.00 -16.19 0.82
C THR A 209 3.76 -17.49 0.65
N SER A 210 3.04 -18.50 0.16
CA SER A 210 3.62 -19.40 -0.80
C SER A 210 4.32 -18.47 -1.80
N ALA A 211 5.65 -18.47 -1.80
CA ALA A 211 6.40 -18.00 -2.95
C ALA A 211 5.67 -18.57 -4.15
N LYS A 212 4.97 -17.72 -4.96
CA LYS A 212 3.97 -18.13 -5.97
C LYS A 212 4.38 -19.47 -6.53
N THR A 213 3.86 -20.55 -5.94
CA THR A 213 4.56 -21.82 -6.09
C THR A 213 4.22 -22.26 -7.48
N LEU A 214 5.23 -22.37 -8.33
CA LEU A 214 5.04 -22.85 -9.69
C LEU A 214 4.21 -24.12 -9.57
N THR A 215 3.04 -24.13 -10.21
CA THR A 215 2.22 -25.35 -10.25
C THR A 215 3.10 -26.49 -10.78
N ASP A 216 2.83 -27.74 -10.38
CA ASP A 216 3.63 -28.88 -10.85
C ASP A 216 3.76 -28.91 -12.37
N VAL A 217 2.70 -28.51 -13.09
CA VAL A 217 2.69 -28.38 -14.55
C VAL A 217 3.68 -27.32 -15.04
N GLN A 218 3.77 -26.15 -14.38
CA GLN A 218 4.73 -25.10 -14.73
C GLN A 218 6.16 -25.51 -14.39
N MET A 219 6.36 -26.16 -13.24
CA MET A 219 7.65 -26.67 -12.80
C MET A 219 8.19 -27.72 -13.77
N GLN A 220 7.35 -28.66 -14.20
CA GLN A 220 7.70 -29.66 -15.21
C GLN A 220 8.06 -29.02 -16.57
N LYS A 221 7.33 -27.97 -16.98
CA LYS A 221 7.65 -27.23 -18.23
C LYS A 221 9.02 -26.53 -18.14
N ILE A 222 9.33 -25.89 -17.02
CA ILE A 222 10.61 -25.21 -16.81
C ILE A 222 11.74 -26.24 -16.76
N LYS A 223 11.57 -27.34 -16.00
CA LYS A 223 12.53 -28.43 -15.93
C LYS A 223 12.80 -29.01 -17.32
N ALA A 224 11.76 -29.31 -18.09
CA ALA A 224 11.89 -29.82 -19.46
C ALA A 224 12.59 -28.83 -20.41
N ALA A 225 12.42 -27.52 -20.24
CA ALA A 225 13.05 -26.50 -21.07
C ALA A 225 14.57 -26.37 -20.84
N PHE A 226 15.03 -26.63 -19.61
CA PHE A 226 16.44 -26.50 -19.20
C PHE A 226 17.12 -27.84 -18.89
N THR A 227 16.55 -28.96 -19.34
CA THR A 227 17.14 -30.29 -19.22
C THR A 227 17.82 -30.71 -20.51
N CYS A 228 19.04 -31.22 -20.41
CA CYS A 228 19.79 -31.71 -21.54
C CYS A 228 19.19 -33.00 -22.08
N ILE A 229 18.97 -33.07 -23.40
CA ILE A 229 18.37 -34.25 -24.03
C ILE A 229 19.26 -35.48 -23.91
N VAL A 230 20.58 -35.30 -23.79
CA VAL A 230 21.58 -36.37 -23.72
C VAL A 230 21.79 -36.83 -22.29
N CYS A 231 22.34 -35.99 -21.41
CA CYS A 231 22.68 -36.39 -20.04
C CYS A 231 21.49 -36.39 -19.07
N LYS A 232 20.32 -35.89 -19.51
CA LYS A 232 19.09 -35.75 -18.69
C LYS A 232 19.24 -34.88 -17.45
N GLY A 233 20.38 -34.22 -17.26
CA GLY A 233 20.64 -33.27 -16.20
C GLY A 233 20.36 -31.81 -16.61
N PRO A 234 20.56 -30.87 -15.67
CA PRO A 234 20.52 -29.43 -15.95
C PRO A 234 21.47 -29.09 -17.09
N ILE A 235 21.05 -28.21 -18.00
CA ILE A 235 21.90 -27.78 -19.10
C ILE A 235 23.04 -26.90 -18.56
N ASP A 236 24.27 -27.37 -18.74
CA ASP A 236 25.49 -26.59 -18.58
C ASP A 236 25.96 -26.08 -19.95
N GLN A 237 26.24 -24.78 -20.06
CA GLN A 237 26.55 -24.11 -21.33
C GLN A 237 25.51 -24.41 -22.43
N PRO A 238 24.33 -23.77 -22.38
CA PRO A 238 23.18 -24.13 -23.21
C PRO A 238 23.41 -23.92 -24.71
N VAL A 239 23.11 -24.95 -25.50
CA VAL A 239 23.14 -24.90 -26.97
C VAL A 239 21.72 -24.81 -27.52
N PHE A 240 21.49 -23.81 -28.36
CA PHE A 240 20.26 -23.57 -29.11
C PHE A 240 20.37 -24.11 -30.53
N ALA A 241 19.34 -24.78 -31.03
CA ALA A 241 19.24 -25.22 -32.42
C ALA A 241 18.14 -24.44 -33.17
N THR A 242 18.46 -23.89 -34.34
CA THR A 242 17.53 -23.12 -35.16
C THR A 242 16.44 -23.98 -35.80
N CYS A 243 16.76 -25.22 -36.17
CA CYS A 243 15.84 -26.16 -36.83
C CYS A 243 14.57 -26.45 -36.01
N CYS A 244 14.68 -26.49 -34.67
CA CYS A 244 13.53 -26.68 -33.77
C CYS A 244 13.28 -25.48 -32.84
N ARG A 245 14.03 -24.39 -33.02
CA ARG A 245 13.98 -23.17 -32.21
C ARG A 245 13.97 -23.45 -30.70
N SER A 246 14.90 -24.29 -30.23
CA SER A 246 14.92 -24.77 -28.85
C SER A 246 16.33 -24.94 -28.33
N LEU A 247 16.50 -24.81 -27.01
CA LEU A 247 17.64 -25.40 -26.31
C LEU A 247 17.59 -26.92 -26.46
N ILE A 248 18.72 -27.52 -26.78
CA ILE A 248 18.83 -28.96 -27.08
C ILE A 248 19.73 -29.72 -26.09
N GLY A 249 20.68 -29.04 -25.43
CA GLY A 249 21.51 -29.68 -24.42
C GLY A 249 22.76 -28.90 -24.05
N CYS A 250 23.61 -29.53 -23.24
CA CYS A 250 24.90 -29.00 -22.84
C CYS A 250 25.87 -28.97 -24.02
N LYS A 251 26.76 -27.98 -24.07
CA LYS A 251 27.80 -27.87 -25.10
C LYS A 251 28.55 -29.19 -25.32
N LEU A 252 29.10 -29.78 -24.26
CA LEU A 252 29.87 -31.04 -24.36
C LEU A 252 29.05 -32.21 -24.92
N CYS A 253 27.78 -32.31 -24.52
CA CYS A 253 26.89 -33.36 -25.00
C CYS A 253 26.56 -33.21 -26.49
N VAL A 254 26.33 -31.97 -26.93
CA VAL A 254 26.02 -31.68 -28.33
C VAL A 254 27.27 -31.86 -29.19
N ASP A 255 28.44 -31.40 -28.73
CA ASP A 255 29.72 -31.57 -29.42
C ASP A 255 30.05 -33.06 -29.63
N GLN A 256 29.86 -33.91 -28.61
CA GLN A 256 30.04 -35.36 -28.73
C GLN A 256 29.04 -36.01 -29.70
N TRP A 257 27.78 -35.58 -29.67
CA TRP A 257 26.79 -36.07 -30.62
C TRP A 257 27.16 -35.74 -32.07
N MET A 258 27.58 -34.49 -32.31
CA MET A 258 27.97 -34.01 -33.64
C MET A 258 29.21 -34.73 -34.20
N ALA A 259 30.03 -35.35 -33.36
CA ALA A 259 31.14 -36.19 -33.81
C ALA A 259 30.68 -37.48 -34.52
N THR A 260 29.45 -37.92 -34.30
CA THR A 260 28.92 -39.20 -34.82
C THR A 260 27.65 -39.06 -35.65
N ALA A 261 26.92 -37.94 -35.54
CA ALA A 261 25.67 -37.72 -36.23
C ALA A 261 25.48 -36.24 -36.62
N SER A 262 24.94 -35.98 -37.81
CA SER A 262 24.65 -34.63 -38.32
C SER A 262 23.22 -34.15 -38.04
N GLN A 263 22.39 -34.97 -37.39
CA GLN A 263 20.97 -34.69 -37.16
C GLN A 263 20.72 -34.06 -35.80
N CYS A 264 19.69 -33.22 -35.70
CA CYS A 264 19.26 -32.60 -34.46
C CYS A 264 18.85 -33.63 -33.38
N LEU A 265 19.37 -33.45 -32.17
CA LEU A 265 19.03 -34.25 -30.99
C LEU A 265 17.54 -34.21 -30.62
N LYS A 266 16.84 -33.12 -30.96
CA LYS A 266 15.43 -32.90 -30.60
C LYS A 266 14.46 -33.29 -31.72
N CYS A 267 14.63 -32.71 -32.91
CA CYS A 267 13.67 -32.87 -34.02
C CYS A 267 14.17 -33.75 -35.17
N ARG A 268 15.41 -34.26 -35.09
CA ARG A 268 16.07 -35.03 -36.18
C ARG A 268 16.24 -34.27 -37.50
N GLY A 269 16.06 -32.94 -37.50
CA GLY A 269 16.37 -32.10 -38.66
C GLY A 269 17.83 -32.24 -39.09
N GLU A 270 18.08 -32.13 -40.38
CA GLU A 270 19.40 -32.28 -40.99
C GLU A 270 20.28 -31.04 -40.77
N ASP A 271 21.58 -31.20 -41.04
CA ASP A 271 22.60 -30.14 -40.96
C ASP A 271 22.62 -29.38 -39.61
N LEU A 272 22.73 -30.12 -38.51
CA LEU A 272 22.80 -29.54 -37.17
C LEU A 272 24.05 -28.64 -37.00
N SER A 273 25.18 -29.01 -37.61
CA SER A 273 26.47 -28.32 -37.49
C SER A 273 26.41 -26.82 -37.83
N ASN A 274 25.63 -26.45 -38.84
CA ASN A 274 25.49 -25.05 -39.26
C ASN A 274 24.36 -24.31 -38.53
N ASN A 275 23.61 -25.01 -37.70
CA ASN A 275 22.33 -24.57 -37.14
C ASN A 275 22.30 -24.57 -35.61
N VAL A 276 23.48 -24.65 -34.97
CA VAL A 276 23.64 -24.62 -33.52
C VAL A 276 24.39 -23.38 -33.07
N PHE A 277 23.92 -22.79 -31.97
CA PHE A 277 24.49 -21.60 -31.37
C PHE A 277 24.62 -21.80 -29.86
N LEU A 278 25.76 -21.42 -29.29
CA LEU A 278 25.91 -21.33 -27.85
C LEU A 278 25.11 -20.13 -27.34
N ALA A 279 24.15 -20.37 -26.44
CA ALA A 279 23.33 -19.33 -25.84
C ALA A 279 24.06 -18.71 -24.64
N VAL A 280 24.89 -17.70 -24.92
CA VAL A 280 25.61 -16.92 -23.88
C VAL A 280 24.64 -15.98 -23.15
N GLY A 281 24.84 -15.78 -21.85
CA GLY A 281 24.03 -14.87 -21.03
C GLY A 281 22.88 -15.53 -20.26
N LEU A 282 22.67 -16.84 -20.43
CA LEU A 282 21.69 -17.60 -19.64
C LEU A 282 22.23 -18.12 -18.29
N SER A 283 23.50 -17.87 -17.97
CA SER A 283 24.15 -18.38 -16.76
C SER A 283 23.44 -17.93 -15.48
N GLU A 284 23.11 -16.63 -15.36
CA GLU A 284 22.40 -16.08 -14.21
C GLU A 284 20.98 -16.66 -14.06
N VAL A 285 20.31 -16.93 -15.19
CA VAL A 285 18.98 -17.55 -15.20
C VAL A 285 19.05 -19.01 -14.74
N LEU A 286 20.06 -19.76 -15.20
CA LEU A 286 20.28 -21.15 -14.78
C LEU A 286 20.66 -21.25 -13.30
N LEU A 287 21.44 -20.29 -12.79
CA LEU A 287 21.76 -20.20 -11.36
C LEU A 287 20.51 -19.91 -10.53
N ALA A 288 19.71 -18.93 -10.94
CA ALA A 288 18.45 -18.58 -10.27
C ALA A 288 17.41 -19.71 -10.28
N LEU A 289 17.45 -20.59 -11.29
CA LEU A 289 16.53 -21.72 -11.42
C LEU A 289 17.13 -23.05 -10.93
N SER A 290 18.33 -23.04 -10.35
CA SER A 290 19.06 -24.27 -9.99
C SER A 290 18.29 -25.18 -9.04
N ASP A 291 17.53 -24.62 -8.09
CA ASP A 291 16.70 -25.41 -7.15
C ASP A 291 15.46 -26.04 -7.80
N ILE A 292 15.02 -25.54 -8.95
CA ILE A 292 13.88 -26.08 -9.71
C ILE A 292 14.34 -27.13 -10.72
N ILE A 293 15.53 -26.94 -11.29
CA ILE A 293 16.06 -27.78 -12.38
C ILE A 293 16.85 -28.99 -11.83
N LYS A 294 17.22 -29.01 -10.55
CA LYS A 294 17.85 -30.17 -9.90
C LYS A 294 17.04 -31.44 -10.19
N VAL A 295 17.76 -32.44 -10.71
CA VAL A 295 17.25 -33.78 -10.92
C VAL A 295 17.55 -34.52 -9.61
N GLU A 296 16.52 -34.99 -8.92
CA GLU A 296 16.67 -35.99 -7.85
C GLU A 296 17.32 -37.26 -8.39
#